data_AF-A0A841VE08-F1
#
_entry.id   AF-A0A841VE08-F1
#
_cell.length_a   1.000
_cell.length_b   1.000
_cell.length_c   1.000
_cell.angle_alpha   90.00
_cell.angle_beta   90.00
_cell.angle_gamma   90.00
#
_symmetry.space_group_name_H-M   'P 1'
#
loop_
_entity.id
_entity.type
_entity.pdbx_description
1 polymer ?
#
loop_
_entity_poly.entity_id
_entity_poly.type
_entity_poly.pdbx_seq_one_letter_code
_entity_poly.pdbx_strand_id
1 'polypeptide(L)'
;NCVTFAANSATATVTVDPTADTTVEPDETVILTLASGTGYTVGTTTAVTGTINNDDFSQLSINNITVVEGQDNNAILTVTVDNPNPQPITFNYTTAPINATANVDYTSKTGTITIAANTSTTTISIPILNDNLN
;
A
#
# COMPACT_ATOMS: atom_id res chain seq x y z
N ASN A 1 -34.46 8.23 11.98
CA ASN A 1 -34.34 6.80 11.62
C ASN A 1 -34.71 5.95 12.82
N CYS A 2 -35.66 5.02 12.66
CA CYS A 2 -35.99 4.02 13.68
C CYS A 2 -35.91 2.62 13.05
N VAL A 3 -35.63 1.62 13.87
CA VAL A 3 -35.66 0.21 13.48
C VAL A 3 -36.95 -0.40 14.01
N THR A 4 -37.69 -1.09 13.15
CA THR A 4 -38.95 -1.74 13.53
C THR A 4 -38.76 -3.25 13.53
N PHE A 5 -39.18 -3.90 14.62
CA PHE A 5 -39.25 -5.36 14.67
C PHE A 5 -40.56 -5.79 14.03
N ALA A 6 -40.50 -6.74 13.09
CA ALA A 6 -41.70 -7.38 12.58
C ALA A 6 -42.46 -8.07 13.72
N ALA A 7 -43.79 -8.17 13.60
CA ALA A 7 -44.61 -8.83 14.62
C ALA A 7 -44.09 -10.25 14.91
N ASN A 8 -43.88 -10.56 16.19
CA ASN A 8 -43.31 -11.82 16.68
C ASN A 8 -41.85 -12.10 16.26
N SER A 9 -41.11 -11.13 15.72
CA SER A 9 -39.66 -11.26 15.47
C SER A 9 -38.85 -10.83 16.69
N ALA A 10 -37.84 -11.63 17.04
CA ALA A 10 -36.85 -11.29 18.07
C ALA A 10 -35.66 -10.48 17.51
N THR A 11 -35.57 -10.33 16.18
CA THR A 11 -34.43 -9.69 15.51
C THR A 11 -34.87 -8.65 14.49
N ALA A 12 -34.09 -7.59 14.38
CA ALA A 12 -34.14 -6.63 13.28
C ALA A 12 -32.71 -6.26 12.90
N THR A 13 -32.46 -6.00 11.62
CA THR A 13 -31.12 -5.74 11.08
C THR A 13 -30.97 -4.27 10.75
N VAL A 14 -29.80 -3.72 11.10
CA VAL A 14 -29.32 -2.42 10.59
C VAL A 14 -28.13 -2.73 9.71
N THR A 15 -28.24 -2.38 8.43
CA THR A 15 -27.14 -2.55 7.47
C THR A 15 -26.32 -1.27 7.41
N VAL A 16 -25.01 -1.42 7.46
CA VAL A 16 -24.04 -0.36 7.18
C VAL A 16 -23.29 -0.82 5.93
N ASP A 17 -23.53 -0.15 4.81
CA ASP A 17 -22.89 -0.48 3.53
C ASP A 17 -21.72 0.47 3.28
N PRO A 18 -20.47 -0.03 3.23
CA PRO A 18 -19.32 0.79 2.86
C PRO A 18 -19.38 1.18 1.37
N THR A 19 -18.74 2.29 1.02
CA THR A 19 -18.55 2.66 -0.40
C THR A 19 -17.29 1.98 -0.89
N ALA A 20 -17.40 1.19 -1.96
CA ALA A 20 -16.24 0.58 -2.59
C ALA A 20 -15.52 1.59 -3.49
N ASP A 21 -14.20 1.60 -3.44
CA ASP A 21 -13.38 2.28 -4.43
C ASP A 21 -12.10 1.49 -4.72
N THR A 22 -10.99 2.18 -5.03
CA THR A 22 -9.72 1.57 -5.41
C THR A 22 -8.54 2.20 -4.68
N THR A 23 -8.78 3.04 -3.67
CA THR A 23 -7.75 3.81 -2.95
C THR A 23 -7.23 2.96 -1.81
N VAL A 24 -5.90 2.84 -1.66
CA VAL A 24 -5.38 2.14 -0.47
C VAL A 24 -5.61 2.99 0.77
N GLU A 25 -6.32 2.44 1.73
CA GLU A 25 -6.65 3.08 3.00
C GLU A 25 -6.36 2.13 4.18
N PRO A 26 -6.21 2.65 5.41
CA PRO A 26 -6.26 1.79 6.60
C PRO A 26 -7.68 1.26 6.85
N ASP A 27 -7.80 0.19 7.63
CA ASP A 27 -9.10 -0.24 8.13
C ASP A 27 -9.81 0.88 8.90
N GLU A 28 -11.11 1.04 8.66
CA GLU A 28 -11.95 2.06 9.29
C GLU A 28 -12.93 1.42 10.27
N THR A 29 -13.46 2.22 11.19
CA THR A 29 -14.44 1.73 12.19
C THR A 29 -15.69 2.58 12.23
N VAL A 30 -16.83 1.92 12.37
CA VAL A 30 -18.14 2.52 12.62
C VAL A 30 -18.65 2.05 13.96
N ILE A 31 -19.19 2.96 14.76
CA ILE A 31 -19.83 2.61 16.03
C ILE A 31 -21.34 2.71 15.95
N LEU A 32 -22.03 1.79 16.61
CA LEU A 32 -23.49 1.82 16.79
C LEU A 32 -23.81 1.80 18.29
N THR A 33 -24.66 2.75 18.71
CA THR A 33 -25.16 2.84 20.08
C THR A 33 -26.68 2.77 20.05
N LEU A 34 -27.26 1.93 20.90
CA LEU A 34 -28.70 1.92 21.11
C LEU A 34 -29.08 3.10 22.01
N ALA A 35 -29.95 3.97 21.51
CA ALA A 35 -30.50 5.06 22.30
C ALA A 35 -31.44 4.54 23.38
N SER A 36 -31.56 5.26 24.50
CA SER A 36 -32.60 4.99 25.49
C SER A 36 -33.97 5.37 24.97
N GLY A 37 -35.01 4.74 25.51
CA GLY A 37 -36.40 4.99 25.11
C GLY A 37 -37.40 4.44 26.11
N THR A 38 -38.68 4.47 25.72
CA THR A 38 -39.78 3.90 26.49
C THR A 38 -40.15 2.51 25.97
N GLY A 39 -40.61 1.63 26.87
CA GLY A 39 -41.06 0.28 26.49
C GLY A 39 -39.97 -0.79 26.37
N TYR A 40 -38.70 -0.46 26.63
CA TYR A 40 -37.58 -1.41 26.67
C TYR A 40 -36.45 -0.92 27.57
N THR A 41 -35.56 -1.84 27.95
CA THR A 41 -34.28 -1.55 28.60
C THR A 41 -33.14 -1.93 27.66
N VAL A 42 -32.17 -1.04 27.49
CA VAL A 42 -30.98 -1.33 26.67
C VAL A 42 -30.03 -2.24 27.46
N GLY A 43 -29.80 -3.46 26.94
CA GLY A 43 -28.87 -4.42 27.55
C GLY A 43 -27.40 -4.13 27.25
N THR A 44 -27.09 -3.75 26.00
CA THR A 44 -25.74 -3.37 25.57
C THR A 44 -25.58 -1.85 25.72
N THR A 45 -25.03 -1.43 26.85
CA THR A 45 -24.96 0.00 27.24
C THR A 45 -23.74 0.74 26.68
N THR A 46 -22.78 0.01 26.11
CA THR A 46 -21.63 0.57 25.41
C THR A 46 -21.85 0.49 23.90
N ALA A 47 -21.19 1.40 23.17
CA ALA A 47 -21.17 1.31 21.72
C ALA A 47 -20.59 -0.04 21.26
N VAL A 48 -21.15 -0.58 20.17
CA VAL A 48 -20.56 -1.72 19.45
C VAL A 48 -19.83 -1.21 18.22
N THR A 49 -18.70 -1.83 17.91
CA THR A 49 -17.85 -1.43 16.77
C THR A 49 -17.99 -2.44 15.63
N GLY A 50 -18.24 -1.94 14.43
CA GLY A 50 -18.00 -2.64 13.18
C GLY A 50 -16.75 -2.09 12.50
N THR A 51 -16.01 -2.97 11.81
CA THR A 51 -14.80 -2.61 11.05
C THR A 51 -15.08 -2.74 9.56
N ILE A 52 -14.67 -1.73 8.79
CA ILE A 52 -14.60 -1.75 7.33
C ILE A 52 -13.14 -2.06 7.01
N ASN A 53 -12.88 -3.21 6.41
CA ASN A 53 -11.53 -3.62 6.07
C ASN A 53 -11.18 -3.08 4.68
N ASN A 54 -9.97 -2.55 4.53
CA ASN A 54 -9.45 -2.18 3.22
C ASN A 54 -9.09 -3.45 2.42
N ASP A 55 -9.56 -3.52 1.17
CA ASP A 55 -9.24 -4.58 0.22
C ASP A 55 -8.42 -4.11 -0.99
N ASP A 56 -7.93 -2.86 -0.95
CA ASP A 56 -7.09 -2.26 -1.98
C ASP A 56 -5.59 -2.37 -1.67
N PHE A 57 -4.77 -2.50 -2.71
CA PHE A 57 -3.33 -2.70 -2.58
C PHE A 57 -2.54 -1.89 -3.62
N SER A 58 -1.32 -1.53 -3.24
CA SER A 58 -0.34 -0.90 -4.14
C SER A 58 0.45 -1.93 -4.93
N GLN A 59 0.70 -1.66 -6.21
CA GLN A 59 1.62 -2.43 -7.05
C GLN A 59 2.90 -1.64 -7.33
N LEU A 60 4.05 -2.32 -7.19
CA LEU A 60 5.35 -1.78 -7.57
C LEU A 60 5.74 -2.22 -8.98
N SER A 61 6.27 -1.29 -9.76
CA SER A 61 6.92 -1.55 -11.05
C SER A 61 8.26 -0.82 -11.12
N ILE A 62 9.16 -1.27 -12.01
CA ILE A 62 10.45 -0.63 -12.24
C ILE A 62 10.65 -0.48 -13.75
N ASN A 63 11.17 0.66 -14.20
CA ASN A 63 11.37 0.90 -15.62
C ASN A 63 12.65 0.23 -16.15
N ASN A 64 12.66 -0.06 -17.44
CA ASN A 64 13.89 -0.35 -18.16
C ASN A 64 14.67 0.95 -18.42
N ILE A 65 15.98 0.83 -18.52
CA ILE A 65 16.89 1.94 -18.84
C ILE A 65 17.95 1.51 -19.85
N THR A 66 18.61 2.50 -20.42
CA THR A 66 19.83 2.34 -21.20
C THR A 66 20.79 3.44 -20.76
N VAL A 67 22.04 3.09 -20.57
CA VAL A 67 23.13 4.00 -20.20
C VAL A 67 24.30 3.76 -21.13
N VAL A 68 25.15 4.77 -21.28
CA VAL A 68 26.37 4.68 -22.10
C VAL A 68 27.59 4.79 -21.22
N GLU A 69 28.43 3.76 -21.25
CA GLU A 69 29.71 3.73 -20.56
C GLU A 69 30.59 4.93 -20.96
N GLY A 70 31.35 5.46 -20.00
CA GLY A 70 32.20 6.63 -20.20
C GLY A 70 31.46 7.97 -20.34
N GLN A 71 30.12 7.95 -20.48
CA GLN A 71 29.27 9.15 -20.48
C GLN A 71 28.41 9.23 -19.21
N ASP A 72 27.77 8.12 -18.85
CA ASP A 72 26.92 8.02 -17.66
C ASP A 72 27.69 7.45 -16.47
N ASN A 73 27.60 8.13 -15.33
CA ASN A 73 28.22 7.65 -14.09
C ASN A 73 27.35 6.62 -13.35
N ASN A 74 26.03 6.61 -13.62
CA ASN A 74 25.08 5.75 -12.91
C ASN A 74 23.94 5.31 -13.82
N ALA A 75 23.51 4.07 -13.63
CA ALA A 75 22.20 3.56 -14.02
C ALA A 75 21.17 3.92 -12.96
N ILE A 76 20.22 4.80 -13.30
CA ILE A 76 19.15 5.22 -12.39
C ILE A 76 17.85 4.54 -12.80
N LEU A 77 17.40 3.58 -12.00
CA LEU A 77 16.10 2.94 -12.17
C LEU A 77 15.07 3.64 -11.28
N THR A 78 13.90 3.94 -11.83
CA THR A 78 12.75 4.47 -11.11
C THR A 78 11.80 3.34 -10.77
N VAL A 79 11.53 3.19 -9.48
CA VAL A 79 10.46 2.33 -8.98
C VAL A 79 9.21 3.18 -8.84
N THR A 80 8.09 2.71 -9.39
CA THR A 80 6.80 3.40 -9.42
C THR A 80 5.75 2.58 -8.66
N VAL A 81 4.94 3.28 -7.86
CA VAL A 81 3.71 2.80 -7.21
C VAL A 81 2.52 3.33 -8.01
N ASP A 82 1.63 2.45 -8.45
CA ASP A 82 0.43 2.83 -9.21
C ASP A 82 -0.64 3.49 -8.32
N ASN A 83 -0.78 3.00 -7.08
CA ASN A 83 -1.74 3.46 -6.09
C ASN A 83 -0.99 3.82 -4.79
N PRO A 84 -0.68 5.11 -4.55
CA PRO A 84 0.12 5.55 -3.42
C PRO A 84 -0.48 5.13 -2.07
N ASN A 85 0.34 4.50 -1.24
CA ASN A 85 -0.10 3.99 0.06
C ASN A 85 0.03 5.08 1.15
N PRO A 86 -0.95 5.26 2.05
CA PRO A 86 -0.85 6.17 3.18
C PRO A 86 0.20 5.75 4.22
N GLN A 87 0.72 4.52 4.12
CA GLN A 87 1.86 4.01 4.86
C GLN A 87 3.09 3.85 3.94
N PRO A 88 4.31 3.95 4.47
CA PRO A 88 5.51 3.73 3.68
C PRO A 88 5.60 2.27 3.20
N ILE A 89 6.06 2.07 1.96
CA ILE A 89 6.32 0.75 1.38
C ILE A 89 7.81 0.47 1.42
N THR A 90 8.22 -0.62 2.05
CA THR A 90 9.62 -1.04 2.12
C THR A 90 9.85 -2.32 1.33
N PHE A 91 10.87 -2.34 0.47
CA PHE A 91 11.24 -3.50 -0.33
C PHE A 91 12.76 -3.67 -0.42
N ASN A 92 13.18 -4.90 -0.68
CA ASN A 92 14.58 -5.24 -0.90
C ASN A 92 14.88 -5.31 -2.39
N TYR A 93 16.11 -4.97 -2.77
CA TYR A 93 16.60 -5.12 -4.14
C TYR A 93 18.01 -5.70 -4.15
N THR A 94 18.37 -6.35 -5.25
CA THR A 94 19.71 -6.85 -5.53
C THR A 94 19.98 -6.79 -7.03
N THR A 95 21.21 -6.48 -7.42
CA THR A 95 21.66 -6.52 -8.81
C THR A 95 22.27 -7.88 -9.13
N ALA A 96 21.98 -8.43 -10.31
CA ALA A 96 22.57 -9.68 -10.80
C ALA A 96 23.12 -9.50 -12.22
N PRO A 97 24.29 -10.08 -12.52
CA PRO A 97 24.87 -10.04 -13.86
C PRO A 97 24.09 -10.95 -14.83
N ILE A 98 24.03 -10.54 -16.10
CA ILE A 98 23.58 -11.39 -17.21
C ILE A 98 24.71 -11.46 -18.25
N ASN A 99 24.98 -10.34 -18.90
CA ASN A 99 26.10 -10.18 -19.85
C ASN A 99 27.19 -9.23 -19.33
N ALA A 100 26.82 -8.32 -18.43
CA ALA A 100 27.78 -7.46 -17.74
C ALA A 100 28.40 -8.20 -16.54
N THR A 101 29.67 -7.92 -16.25
CA THR A 101 30.42 -8.46 -15.12
C THR A 101 30.33 -7.51 -13.94
N ALA A 102 29.83 -8.04 -12.81
CA ALA A 102 29.73 -7.28 -11.56
C ALA A 102 31.11 -6.82 -11.05
N ASN A 103 31.17 -5.58 -10.60
CA ASN A 103 32.36 -4.83 -10.14
C ASN A 103 33.47 -4.67 -11.20
N VAL A 104 33.14 -4.91 -12.47
CA VAL A 104 33.96 -4.57 -13.63
C VAL A 104 33.22 -3.52 -14.46
N ASP A 105 31.99 -3.83 -14.91
CA ASP A 105 31.16 -2.91 -15.71
C ASP A 105 30.24 -2.03 -14.84
N TYR A 106 29.87 -2.52 -13.65
CA TYR A 106 29.01 -1.81 -12.70
C TYR A 106 29.28 -2.24 -11.27
N THR A 107 29.04 -1.38 -10.28
CA THR A 107 29.16 -1.76 -8.87
C THR A 107 27.94 -2.55 -8.43
N SER A 108 28.12 -3.80 -8.01
CA SER A 108 27.02 -4.63 -7.50
C SER A 108 26.41 -4.00 -6.25
N LYS A 109 25.07 -4.00 -6.17
CA LYS A 109 24.33 -3.48 -5.03
C LYS A 109 23.27 -4.45 -4.55
N THR A 110 23.08 -4.45 -3.24
CA THR A 110 21.91 -4.96 -2.56
C THR A 110 21.49 -3.93 -1.53
N GLY A 111 20.20 -3.87 -1.21
CA GLY A 111 19.75 -2.97 -0.17
C GLY A 111 18.25 -3.01 0.05
N THR A 112 17.81 -2.11 0.92
CA THR A 112 16.41 -1.89 1.25
C THR A 112 16.08 -0.45 0.91
N ILE A 113 14.96 -0.23 0.24
CA ILE A 113 14.44 1.08 -0.09
C ILE A 113 13.06 1.23 0.53
N THR A 114 12.78 2.43 1.01
CA THR A 114 11.47 2.83 1.49
C THR A 114 10.91 3.92 0.58
N ILE A 115 9.74 3.68 0.01
CA ILE A 115 8.90 4.71 -0.59
C ILE A 115 8.10 5.33 0.55
N ALA A 116 8.23 6.65 0.72
CA ALA A 116 7.49 7.35 1.76
C ALA A 116 5.98 7.25 1.51
N ALA A 117 5.20 7.39 2.58
CA ALA A 117 3.74 7.46 2.48
C ALA A 117 3.30 8.50 1.44
N ASN A 118 2.24 8.18 0.71
CA ASN A 118 1.61 9.00 -0.32
C ASN A 118 2.56 9.44 -1.44
N THR A 119 3.64 8.68 -1.68
CA THR A 119 4.61 8.94 -2.75
C THR A 119 4.50 7.88 -3.83
N SER A 120 4.53 8.30 -5.09
CA SER A 120 4.39 7.39 -6.24
C SER A 120 5.71 6.84 -6.75
N THR A 121 6.86 7.40 -6.38
CA THR A 121 8.15 6.98 -6.95
C THR A 121 9.32 7.03 -5.97
N THR A 122 10.33 6.22 -6.25
CA THR A 122 11.68 6.32 -5.69
C THR A 122 12.69 5.87 -6.74
N THR A 123 13.99 6.06 -6.49
CA THR A 123 15.04 5.67 -7.43
C THR A 123 16.07 4.74 -6.80
N ILE A 124 16.61 3.86 -7.63
CA ILE A 124 17.76 3.02 -7.35
C ILE A 124 18.90 3.50 -8.24
N SER A 125 20.01 3.92 -7.64
CA SER A 125 21.20 4.35 -8.37
C SER A 125 22.29 3.28 -8.31
N ILE A 126 22.69 2.76 -9.45
CA ILE A 126 23.76 1.78 -9.62
C ILE A 126 24.95 2.45 -10.32
N PRO A 127 26.13 2.56 -9.68
CA PRO A 127 27.30 3.13 -10.33
C PRO A 127 27.73 2.28 -11.53
N ILE A 128 27.98 2.94 -12.66
CA ILE A 128 28.61 2.34 -13.82
C ILE A 128 30.11 2.57 -13.70
N LEU A 129 30.87 1.52 -13.97
CA LEU A 129 32.32 1.57 -13.94
C LEU A 129 32.76 1.69 -15.40
N ASN A 130 33.42 2.79 -15.73
CA ASN A 130 34.05 2.94 -17.03
C ASN A 130 35.34 2.12 -16.99
N ASP A 131 35.41 1.05 -17.76
CA ASP A 131 36.66 0.35 -17.98
C ASP A 131 37.18 0.59 -19.40
N ASN A 132 38.47 0.32 -19.59
CA ASN A 132 39.11 0.39 -20.90
C ASN A 132 39.10 -1.00 -21.58
N LEU A 133 38.22 -1.89 -21.17
CA LEU A 133 38.17 -3.28 -21.59
C LEU A 133 36.90 -3.59 -22.39
N ASN A 134 36.55 -2.71 -23.33
CA ASN A 134 35.84 -3.04 -24.58
C ASN A 134 36.27 -2.10 -25.72
#